data_AF-A0A1U8NWD4-F1
#
_entry.id   AF-A0A1U8NWD4-F1
#
_cell.length_a   1.000
_cell.length_b   1.000
_cell.length_c   1.000
_cell.angle_alpha   90.00
_cell.angle_beta   90.00
_cell.angle_gamma   90.00
#
_symmetry.space_group_name_H-M   'P 1'
#
loop_
_entity.id
_entity.type
_entity.pdbx_description
1 polymer ?
#
loop_
_entity_poly.entity_id
_entity_poly.type
_entity_poly.pdbx_seq_one_letter_code
_entity_poly.pdbx_strand_id
1 'polypeptide(L)'
;MLEELDISDNQIRVLPESFRLLSKLRVFRADETPLEVPPREVIKLGAQAVVEFMADLIAKRDTKAAPPKKEKGFWFRICSICWTFQTTNTDDNM
;
A
#
# COMPACT_ATOMS: atom_id res chain seq x y z
N MET A 1 -2.00 0.55 -27.83
CA MET A 1 -1.82 -0.39 -26.69
C MET A 1 -0.48 -1.07 -26.86
N LEU A 2 0.27 -1.27 -25.78
CA LEU A 2 1.57 -1.93 -25.83
C LEU A 2 1.40 -3.43 -25.57
N GLU A 3 1.89 -4.25 -26.48
CA GLU A 3 1.82 -5.72 -26.38
C GLU A 3 3.17 -6.37 -26.12
N GLU A 4 4.26 -5.74 -26.56
CA GLU A 4 5.61 -6.24 -26.41
C GLU A 4 6.51 -5.14 -25.89
N LEU A 5 7.33 -5.44 -24.89
CA LEU A 5 8.29 -4.52 -24.32
C LEU A 5 9.58 -5.27 -24.01
N ASP A 6 10.66 -4.83 -24.65
CA ASP A 6 12.00 -5.30 -24.37
C ASP A 6 12.80 -4.16 -23.74
N ILE A 7 13.28 -4.39 -22.52
CA ILE A 7 14.15 -3.48 -21.79
C ILE A 7 15.47 -4.18 -21.41
N SER A 8 15.84 -5.23 -22.14
CA SER A 8 17.10 -5.94 -21.91
C SER A 8 18.31 -5.02 -22.12
N ASP A 9 19.44 -5.38 -21.53
CA ASP A 9 20.70 -4.63 -21.58
C ASP A 9 20.60 -3.18 -21.03
N ASN A 10 19.62 -2.93 -20.14
CA ASN A 10 19.46 -1.64 -19.50
C ASN A 10 19.87 -1.68 -18.02
N GLN A 11 20.21 -0.53 -17.45
CA GLN A 11 20.60 -0.40 -16.04
C GLN A 11 19.43 -0.03 -15.13
N ILE A 12 18.21 -0.42 -15.50
CA ILE A 12 16.99 -0.10 -14.77
C ILE A 12 16.88 -1.02 -13.56
N ARG A 13 16.67 -0.44 -12.38
CA ARG A 13 16.51 -1.22 -11.14
C ARG A 13 15.06 -1.39 -10.71
N VAL A 14 14.22 -0.41 -11.04
CA VAL A 14 12.83 -0.35 -10.60
C VAL A 14 11.96 0.06 -11.79
N LEU A 15 10.87 -0.67 -12.01
CA LEU A 15 9.85 -0.29 -12.98
C LEU A 15 8.98 0.86 -12.44
N PRO A 16 8.54 1.79 -13.29
CA PRO A 16 7.69 2.90 -12.88
C PRO A 16 6.30 2.42 -12.45
N GLU A 17 5.62 3.19 -11.60
CA GLU A 17 4.27 2.87 -11.12
C GLU A 17 3.24 2.73 -12.24
N SER A 18 3.42 3.47 -13.34
CA SER A 18 2.58 3.38 -14.53
C SER A 18 2.65 2.02 -15.23
N PHE A 19 3.62 1.17 -14.92
CA PHE A 19 3.76 -0.17 -15.50
C PHE A 19 2.54 -1.05 -15.24
N ARG A 20 1.81 -0.83 -14.12
CA ARG A 20 0.54 -1.52 -13.83
C ARG A 20 -0.55 -1.30 -14.90
N LEU A 21 -0.43 -0.24 -15.69
CA LEU A 21 -1.44 0.13 -16.70
C LEU A 21 -1.29 -0.66 -18.00
N LEU A 22 -0.22 -1.45 -18.14
CA LEU A 22 0.09 -2.23 -19.35
C LEU A 22 -0.75 -3.51 -19.43
N SER A 23 -2.09 -3.38 -19.38
CA SER A 23 -3.07 -4.47 -19.37
C SER A 23 -3.04 -5.40 -20.58
N LYS A 24 -2.32 -5.02 -21.63
CA LYS A 24 -2.25 -5.73 -22.91
C LYS A 24 -0.85 -6.24 -23.20
N LEU A 25 0.07 -6.12 -22.25
CA LEU A 25 1.45 -6.58 -22.40
C LEU A 25 1.50 -8.10 -22.36
N ARG A 26 1.94 -8.70 -23.45
CA ARG A 26 2.04 -10.15 -23.65
C ARG A 26 3.48 -10.61 -23.55
N VAL A 27 4.41 -9.81 -24.05
CA VAL A 27 5.85 -10.11 -24.05
C VAL A 27 6.57 -9.04 -23.24
N PHE A 28 7.33 -9.50 -22.25
CA PHE A 28 8.20 -8.64 -21.45
C PHE A 28 9.56 -9.31 -21.34
N ARG A 29 10.61 -8.60 -21.77
CA ARG A 29 12.01 -9.04 -21.68
C ARG A 29 12.82 -8.02 -20.93
N ALA A 30 13.67 -8.50 -20.03
CA ALA A 30 14.51 -7.67 -19.18
C ALA A 30 15.82 -8.42 -18.86
N ASP A 31 16.36 -9.10 -19.86
CA ASP A 31 17.60 -9.85 -19.74
C ASP A 31 18.77 -8.90 -19.52
N GLU A 32 19.77 -9.31 -18.74
CA GLU A 32 20.91 -8.46 -18.35
C GLU A 32 20.55 -7.12 -17.66
N THR A 33 19.31 -6.98 -17.20
CA THR A 33 18.85 -5.82 -16.45
C THR A 33 18.87 -6.12 -14.93
N PRO A 34 19.52 -5.29 -14.10
CA PRO A 34 19.58 -5.50 -12.64
C PRO A 34 18.27 -5.05 -11.96
N LEU A 35 17.13 -5.60 -12.38
CA LEU A 35 15.83 -5.33 -11.78
C LEU A 35 15.78 -5.87 -10.35
N GLU A 36 15.58 -4.97 -9.40
CA GLU A 36 15.28 -5.24 -7.99
C GLU A 36 13.76 -5.37 -7.80
N VAL A 37 12.99 -4.55 -8.53
CA VAL A 37 11.53 -4.51 -8.49
C VAL A 37 11.00 -4.41 -9.93
N PRO A 38 10.35 -5.46 -10.45
CA PRO A 38 9.97 -6.73 -9.82
C PRO A 38 11.15 -7.71 -9.62
N PRO A 39 11.06 -8.65 -8.66
CA PRO A 39 12.02 -9.74 -8.52
C PRO A 39 12.12 -10.60 -9.78
N ARG A 40 13.30 -11.18 -10.02
CA ARG A 40 13.56 -12.03 -11.21
C ARG A 40 12.59 -13.21 -11.33
N GLU A 41 12.13 -13.73 -10.20
CA GLU A 41 11.14 -14.82 -10.15
C GLU A 41 9.84 -14.39 -10.81
N VAL A 42 9.37 -13.16 -10.56
CA VAL A 42 8.15 -12.61 -11.14
C VAL A 42 8.33 -12.37 -12.65
N ILE A 43 9.50 -11.89 -13.06
CA ILE A 43 9.81 -11.67 -14.49
C ILE A 43 9.73 -12.99 -15.26
N LYS A 44 10.26 -14.08 -14.69
CA LYS A 44 10.22 -15.42 -15.29
C LYS A 44 8.80 -15.99 -15.43
N LEU A 45 7.85 -15.56 -14.60
CA LEU A 45 6.45 -15.96 -14.71
C LEU A 45 5.73 -15.28 -15.89
N GLY A 46 6.32 -14.22 -16.47
CA GLY A 46 5.86 -13.57 -17.69
C GLY A 46 5.31 -12.16 -17.49
N ALA A 47 4.92 -11.53 -18.61
CA ALA A 47 4.53 -10.12 -18.64
C ALA A 47 3.35 -9.77 -17.73
N GLN A 48 2.31 -10.61 -17.72
CA GLN A 48 1.12 -10.36 -16.90
C GLN A 48 1.42 -10.46 -15.40
N ALA A 49 2.25 -11.42 -14.98
CA ALA A 49 2.68 -11.55 -13.59
C ALA A 49 3.43 -10.30 -13.10
N VAL A 50 4.25 -9.69 -13.97
CA VAL A 50 4.93 -8.42 -13.65
C VAL A 50 3.94 -7.28 -13.48
N VAL A 51 2.96 -7.14 -14.39
CA VAL A 51 1.93 -6.10 -14.32
C VAL A 51 1.09 -6.24 -13.05
N GLU A 52 0.67 -7.46 -12.71
CA GLU A 52 -0.07 -7.77 -11.49
C GLU A 52 0.75 -7.47 -10.23
N PHE A 53 2.01 -7.88 -10.18
CA PHE A 53 2.90 -7.57 -9.07
C PHE A 53 3.04 -6.07 -8.84
N MET A 54 3.20 -5.30 -9.91
CA MET A 54 3.26 -3.83 -9.82
C MET A 54 1.94 -3.23 -9.33
N ALA A 55 0.79 -3.78 -9.76
CA ALA A 55 -0.52 -3.34 -9.26
C ALA A 55 -0.68 -3.60 -7.75
N ASP A 56 -0.31 -4.80 -7.30
CA ASP A 56 -0.35 -5.21 -5.89
C ASP A 56 0.58 -4.39 -5.01
N LEU A 57 1.79 -4.09 -5.50
CA LEU A 57 2.74 -3.25 -4.77
C LEU A 57 2.16 -1.87 -4.47
N ILE A 58 1.47 -1.26 -5.43
CA ILE A 58 0.89 0.07 -5.24
C ILE A 58 -0.34 -0.01 -4.32
N ALA A 59 -1.21 -1.01 -4.50
CA ALA A 59 -2.35 -1.23 -3.60
C ALA A 59 -1.91 -1.41 -2.13
N LYS A 60 -0.80 -2.11 -1.89
CA LYS A 60 -0.19 -2.26 -0.56
C LYS A 60 0.39 -0.95 -0.02
N ARG A 61 0.84 -0.04 -0.88
CA ARG A 61 1.35 1.27 -0.49
C ARG A 61 0.21 2.20 -0.06
N ASP A 62 -0.87 2.24 -0.83
CA ASP A 62 -2.05 3.07 -0.53
C ASP A 62 -2.76 2.65 0.76
N THR A 63 -2.80 1.34 1.03
CA THR A 63 -3.40 0.80 2.26
C THR A 63 -2.56 1.07 3.51
N LYS A 64 -1.22 1.19 3.39
CA LYS A 64 -0.33 1.60 4.48
C LYS A 64 -0.37 3.12 4.75
N ALA A 65 -0.89 3.92 3.82
CA ALA A 65 -1.06 5.35 3.99
C ALA A 65 -2.43 5.74 4.59
N ALA A 66 -3.33 4.78 4.83
CA ALA A 66 -4.58 5.05 5.54
C ALA A 66 -4.30 5.40 7.02
N PRO A 67 -4.92 6.45 7.60
CA PRO A 67 -4.81 6.73 9.02
C PRO A 67 -5.28 5.51 9.83
N PRO A 68 -4.67 5.19 10.98
CA PRO A 68 -5.06 4.04 11.78
C PRO A 68 -6.56 4.15 12.11
N LYS A 69 -7.36 3.20 11.60
CA LYS A 69 -8.75 3.05 11.99
C LYS A 69 -8.75 2.70 13.47
N LYS A 70 -8.98 3.71 14.30
CA LYS A 70 -9.28 3.54 15.71
C LYS A 70 -10.57 2.72 15.75
N GLU A 71 -10.42 1.42 16.00
CA GLU A 71 -11.53 0.56 16.38
C GLU A 71 -12.20 1.23 17.58
N LYS A 72 -13.40 1.77 17.38
CA LYS A 72 -14.23 2.29 18.46
C LYS A 72 -14.86 1.09 19.18
N GLY A 73 -14.01 0.24 19.73
CA GLY A 73 -14.41 -0.85 20.60
C GLY A 73 -14.86 -0.27 21.93
N PHE A 74 -16.13 -0.50 22.27
CA PHE A 74 -16.55 -1.00 23.59
C PHE A 74 -16.12 -0.24 24.87
N TRP A 75 -15.57 0.97 24.78
CA TRP A 75 -15.35 1.85 25.94
C TRP A 75 -16.45 2.89 26.12
N PHE A 76 -17.34 3.04 25.13
CA PHE A 76 -18.52 3.89 25.23
C PHE A 76 -19.62 3.34 26.18
N ARG A 77 -19.41 2.18 26.82
CA ARG A 77 -20.35 1.61 27.80
C ARG A 77 -19.82 1.46 29.23
N ILE A 78 -18.52 1.63 29.47
CA ILE A 78 -17.94 1.40 30.81
C ILE A 78 -17.54 2.73 31.49
N CYS A 79 -17.68 3.86 30.79
CA CYS A 79 -17.61 5.19 31.39
C CYS A 79 -19.02 5.71 31.78
N SER A 80 -19.81 4.89 32.47
CA SER A 80 -21.03 5.36 33.18
C SER A 80 -20.86 5.37 34.69
N ILE A 81 -19.69 4.98 35.21
CA ILE A 81 -19.44 4.88 36.66
C ILE A 81 -18.25 5.76 37.11
N CYS A 82 -17.44 6.32 36.20
CA CYS A 82 -16.26 7.13 36.57
C CYS A 82 -16.43 8.65 36.37
N TRP A 83 -17.59 9.13 35.90
CA TRP A 83 -17.91 10.56 35.79
C TRP A 83 -19.05 10.95 36.76
N THR A 84 -18.85 10.71 38.05
CA THR A 84 -19.73 11.27 39.09
C THR A 84 -18.96 11.94 40.22
N PHE A 85 -17.67 12.21 40.02
CA PHE A 85 -16.94 12.99 41.02
C PHE A 85 -16.28 14.22 40.40
N GLN A 86 -16.79 15.35 40.88
CA GLN A 86 -16.15 16.65 41.01
C GLN A 86 -16.44 17.71 39.93
N THR A 87 -17.65 18.29 40.03
CA THR A 87 -17.80 19.74 39.91
C THR A 87 -18.90 20.21 40.87
N THR A 88 -18.50 20.90 41.95
CA THR A 88 -19.31 21.93 42.62
C THR A 88 -18.32 22.90 43.28
N ASN A 89 -18.03 24.00 42.60
CA ASN A 89 -17.53 25.21 43.26
C ASN A 89 -18.75 25.89 43.88
N THR A 90 -18.77 26.01 45.20
CA THR A 90 -19.66 26.92 45.94
C THR A 90 -18.77 27.71 46.89
N ASP A 91 -18.49 28.96 46.52
CA ASP A 91 -18.09 29.98 47.47
C ASP A 91 -19.31 30.27 48.36
N ASP A 92 -19.18 30.09 49.68
CA ASP A 92 -19.95 30.84 50.67
C ASP A 92 -19.18 30.89 52.01
N ASN A 93 -19.10 32.10 52.55
CA ASN A 93 -18.43 32.55 53.77
C ASN A 93 -18.62 31.69 55.03
N MET A 94 -17.53 31.53 55.81
CA MET A 94 -17.45 31.91 57.24
C MET A 94 -15.99 32.02 57.69
#